data_AF-A0A1V5LL26-F1
#
_entry.id   AF-A0A1V5LL26-F1
#
_cell.length_a   1.000
_cell.length_b   1.000
_cell.length_c   1.000
_cell.angle_alpha   90.00
_cell.angle_beta   90.00
_cell.angle_gamma   90.00
#
_symmetry.space_group_name_H-M   'P 1'
#
loop_
_entity.id
_entity.type
_entity.pdbx_description
1 polymer ?
#
loop_
_entity_poly.entity_id
_entity_poly.type
_entity_poly.pdbx_seq_one_letter_code
_entity_poly.pdbx_strand_id
1 'polypeptide(L)'
;MTDGVWWFFLFWLPAYLKAQYGMTGTTVAFPLAVLYSMSTIGSIAGGALPMYFINKGQEVYSARMKAMLLIALVPLLVLLAQPLGGISYWLPVLIIGIGTAAHQAWSANIFTTVSDMFPKKAVASVTGIGGMAGGIGGIVINKIAGWLFDGYRSAGIAKSFVEAQAANLGGFLDKIKSLSLVNKHGDIINLDRVELGSLPHEVMAKLQAIDPAAFESLRALQVPIVQDKMTFAYTMVFAFCALAYLLAWGVMHFLVPRFKKIEDL
;
A
#
# COMPACT_ATOMS: atom_id res chain seq x y z
N MET A 1 -7.33 -13.25 -2.22
CA MET A 1 -6.30 -13.04 -3.29
C MET A 1 -5.88 -11.57 -3.37
N THR A 2 -6.82 -10.64 -3.22
CA THR A 2 -6.56 -9.19 -3.21
C THR A 2 -6.30 -8.62 -1.80
N ASP A 3 -6.39 -9.45 -0.76
CA ASP A 3 -6.21 -9.09 0.66
C ASP A 3 -4.86 -8.41 0.94
N GLY A 4 -3.81 -8.78 0.21
CA GLY A 4 -2.50 -8.13 0.34
C GLY A 4 -2.55 -6.62 0.05
N VAL A 5 -3.45 -6.18 -0.83
CA VAL A 5 -3.67 -4.76 -1.12
C VAL A 5 -4.28 -4.04 0.09
N TRP A 6 -5.25 -4.67 0.76
CA TRP A 6 -5.85 -4.12 1.98
C TRP A 6 -4.82 -3.96 3.09
N TRP A 7 -4.06 -5.01 3.37
CA TRP A 7 -3.02 -4.98 4.39
C TRP A 7 -1.94 -3.96 4.09
N PHE A 8 -1.53 -3.84 2.81
CA PHE A 8 -0.61 -2.80 2.39
C PHE A 8 -1.14 -1.41 2.76
N PHE A 9 -2.36 -1.04 2.36
CA PHE A 9 -2.90 0.29 2.69
C PHE A 9 -3.09 0.51 4.19
N LEU A 10 -3.49 -0.53 4.93
CA LEU A 10 -3.70 -0.48 6.38
C LEU A 10 -2.40 -0.12 7.12
N PHE A 11 -1.27 -0.70 6.73
CA PHE A 11 0.02 -0.42 7.37
C PHE A 11 0.74 0.79 6.75
N TRP A 12 0.59 0.98 5.44
CA TRP A 12 1.29 2.01 4.70
C TRP A 12 0.75 3.40 5.01
N LEU A 13 -0.56 3.64 4.97
CA LEU A 13 -1.10 4.99 5.07
C LEU A 13 -0.78 5.67 6.41
N PRO A 14 -0.95 5.01 7.58
CA PRO A 14 -0.56 5.63 8.85
C PRO A 14 0.93 5.97 8.90
N ALA A 15 1.80 5.10 8.37
CA ALA A 15 3.24 5.34 8.33
C ALA A 15 3.59 6.49 7.38
N TYR A 16 2.96 6.54 6.21
CA TYR A 16 3.11 7.61 5.23
C TYR A 16 2.67 8.95 5.79
N LEU A 17 1.52 9.03 6.48
CA LEU A 17 1.04 10.27 7.07
C LEU A 17 2.01 10.83 8.14
N LYS A 18 2.60 9.94 8.93
CA LYS A 18 3.63 10.30 9.92
C LYS A 18 4.91 10.79 9.25
N ALA A 19 5.42 10.05 8.28
CA ALA A 19 6.70 10.33 7.64
C ALA A 19 6.64 11.56 6.73
N GLN A 20 5.60 11.68 5.91
CA GLN A 20 5.49 12.73 4.90
C GLN A 20 4.95 14.05 5.45
N TYR A 21 4.02 13.99 6.41
CA TYR A 21 3.34 15.18 6.93
C TYR A 21 3.62 15.44 8.42
N GLY A 22 4.50 14.67 9.06
CA GLY A 22 4.87 14.87 10.46
C GLY A 22 3.72 14.66 11.45
N MET A 23 2.65 13.97 11.05
CA MET A 23 1.45 13.84 11.88
C MET A 23 1.68 12.88 13.05
N THR A 24 1.15 13.23 14.23
CA THR A 24 1.23 12.38 15.43
C THR A 24 -0.08 12.37 16.21
N GLY A 25 -0.34 11.26 16.92
CA GLY A 25 -1.50 11.14 17.80
C GLY A 25 -2.83 11.30 17.06
N THR A 26 -3.67 12.23 17.53
CA THR A 26 -5.03 12.46 17.02
C THR A 26 -5.06 12.99 15.59
N THR A 27 -4.01 13.70 15.14
CA THR A 27 -3.91 14.23 13.77
C THR A 27 -3.82 13.12 12.70
N VAL A 28 -3.30 11.94 13.06
CA VAL A 28 -3.34 10.74 12.20
C VAL A 28 -4.66 9.99 12.35
N ALA A 29 -5.20 9.93 13.58
CA ALA A 29 -6.40 9.14 13.87
C ALA A 29 -7.63 9.62 13.10
N PHE A 30 -7.84 10.94 12.97
CA PHE A 30 -9.02 11.48 12.29
C PHE A 30 -9.06 11.16 10.78
N PRO A 31 -8.00 11.40 9.99
CA PRO A 31 -7.94 10.96 8.59
C PRO A 31 -8.18 9.46 8.40
N LEU A 32 -7.62 8.62 9.28
CA LEU A 32 -7.86 7.18 9.24
C LEU A 32 -9.32 6.83 9.54
N ALA A 33 -9.94 7.51 10.51
CA ALA A 33 -11.36 7.31 10.81
C ALA A 33 -12.26 7.65 9.61
N VAL A 34 -11.95 8.74 8.88
CA VAL A 34 -12.63 9.09 7.62
C VAL A 34 -12.47 7.97 6.59
N LEU A 35 -11.25 7.48 6.36
CA LEU A 35 -10.99 6.38 5.44
C LEU A 35 -11.76 5.10 5.80
N TYR A 36 -11.79 4.71 7.07
CA TYR A 36 -12.51 3.52 7.49
C TYR A 36 -14.02 3.69 7.34
N SER A 37 -14.53 4.90 7.58
CA SER A 37 -15.94 5.23 7.35
C SER A 37 -16.30 5.11 5.87
N MET A 38 -15.46 5.64 4.97
CA MET A 38 -15.62 5.45 3.51
C MET A 38 -15.62 3.98 3.12
N SER A 39 -14.76 3.19 3.76
CA SER A 39 -14.65 1.74 3.51
C SER A 39 -15.93 0.99 3.88
N THR A 40 -16.54 1.34 5.01
CA THR A 40 -17.85 0.81 5.44
C THR A 40 -18.95 1.16 4.45
N ILE A 41 -19.04 2.44 4.04
CA ILE A 41 -20.02 2.89 3.04
C ILE A 41 -19.84 2.14 1.72
N GLY A 42 -18.59 1.98 1.27
CA GLY A 42 -18.24 1.22 0.08
C GLY A 42 -18.68 -0.24 0.15
N SER A 43 -18.51 -0.90 1.30
CA SER A 43 -18.97 -2.28 1.50
C SER A 43 -20.48 -2.42 1.26
N ILE A 44 -21.27 -1.53 1.86
CA ILE A 44 -22.74 -1.56 1.76
C ILE A 44 -23.19 -1.24 0.33
N ALA A 45 -22.71 -0.13 -0.23
CA ALA A 45 -23.10 0.31 -1.56
C ALA A 45 -22.64 -0.68 -2.64
N GLY A 46 -21.41 -1.17 -2.54
CA GLY A 46 -20.84 -2.15 -3.46
C GLY A 46 -21.46 -3.53 -3.34
N GLY A 47 -21.84 -3.95 -2.14
CA GLY A 47 -22.57 -5.20 -1.91
C GLY A 47 -23.99 -5.18 -2.49
N ALA A 48 -24.62 -4.01 -2.55
CA ALA A 48 -25.93 -3.82 -3.17
C ALA A 48 -25.87 -3.68 -4.71
N LEU A 49 -24.71 -3.38 -5.29
CA LEU A 49 -24.54 -3.12 -6.73
C LEU A 49 -25.06 -4.26 -7.65
N PRO A 50 -24.84 -5.57 -7.37
CA PRO A 50 -25.41 -6.64 -8.18
C PRO A 50 -26.94 -6.63 -8.23
N MET A 51 -27.62 -6.19 -7.16
CA MET A 51 -29.09 -6.16 -7.11
C MET A 51 -29.68 -5.26 -8.19
N TYR A 52 -28.99 -4.16 -8.55
CA TYR A 52 -29.40 -3.32 -9.66
C TYR A 52 -29.47 -4.09 -10.99
N PHE A 53 -28.50 -4.98 -11.24
CA PHE A 53 -28.47 -5.80 -12.45
C PHE A 53 -29.45 -6.97 -12.39
N ILE A 54 -29.60 -7.59 -11.22
CA ILE A 54 -30.58 -8.67 -10.97
C ILE A 54 -32.01 -8.15 -11.19
N ASN A 55 -32.34 -6.97 -10.65
CA ASN A 55 -33.65 -6.34 -10.82
C ASN A 55 -33.94 -5.95 -12.29
N LYS A 56 -32.91 -5.92 -13.15
CA LYS A 56 -33.02 -5.75 -14.60
C LYS A 56 -33.06 -7.08 -15.37
N GLY A 57 -33.20 -8.20 -14.66
CA GLY A 57 -33.35 -9.54 -15.25
C GLY A 57 -32.04 -10.26 -15.54
N GLN A 58 -30.87 -9.75 -15.10
CA GLN A 58 -29.62 -10.50 -15.24
C GLN A 58 -29.58 -11.68 -14.26
N GLU A 59 -28.98 -12.79 -14.68
CA GLU A 59 -28.67 -13.91 -13.81
C GLU A 59 -27.76 -13.47 -12.65
N VAL A 60 -27.96 -14.03 -11.45
CA VAL A 60 -27.24 -13.68 -10.21
C VAL A 60 -25.72 -13.67 -10.41
N TYR A 61 -25.17 -14.75 -10.98
CA TYR A 61 -23.72 -14.86 -11.19
C TYR A 61 -23.20 -13.78 -12.17
N SER A 62 -23.86 -13.60 -13.30
CA SER A 62 -23.49 -12.60 -14.32
C SER A 62 -23.56 -11.17 -13.77
N ALA A 63 -24.61 -10.87 -13.00
CA ALA A 63 -24.79 -9.60 -12.31
C ALA A 63 -23.64 -9.31 -11.33
N ARG A 64 -23.22 -10.31 -10.53
CA ARG A 64 -22.09 -10.18 -9.60
C ARG A 64 -20.77 -9.96 -10.34
N MET A 65 -20.47 -10.78 -11.35
CA MET A 65 -19.24 -10.62 -12.12
C MET A 65 -19.16 -9.24 -12.79
N LYS A 66 -20.29 -8.72 -13.30
CA LYS A 66 -20.36 -7.37 -13.86
C LYS A 66 -20.14 -6.28 -12.80
N ALA A 67 -20.77 -6.41 -11.63
CA ALA A 67 -20.56 -5.49 -10.51
C ALA A 67 -19.09 -5.49 -10.05
N MET A 68 -18.49 -6.66 -9.91
CA MET A 68 -17.08 -6.82 -9.51
C MET A 68 -16.11 -6.23 -10.54
N LEU A 69 -16.40 -6.32 -11.84
CA LEU A 69 -15.59 -5.66 -12.86
C LEU A 69 -15.60 -4.14 -12.71
N LEU A 70 -16.79 -3.55 -12.50
CA LEU A 70 -16.92 -2.11 -12.29
C LEU A 70 -16.18 -1.66 -11.02
N ILE A 71 -16.29 -2.43 -9.94
CA ILE A 71 -15.55 -2.18 -8.70
C ILE A 71 -14.04 -2.28 -8.93
N ALA A 72 -13.57 -3.25 -9.71
CA ALA A 72 -12.15 -3.48 -9.99
C ALA A 72 -11.46 -2.34 -10.75
N LEU A 73 -12.22 -1.46 -11.41
CA LEU A 73 -11.69 -0.26 -12.07
C LEU A 73 -11.39 0.88 -11.08
N VAL A 74 -12.09 0.93 -9.95
CA VAL A 74 -11.97 2.03 -8.97
C VAL A 74 -10.58 2.09 -8.33
N PRO A 75 -9.93 0.97 -7.95
CA PRO A 75 -8.56 0.97 -7.45
C PRO A 75 -7.53 1.61 -8.40
N LEU A 76 -7.81 1.79 -9.70
CA LEU A 76 -6.90 2.53 -10.60
C LEU A 76 -6.64 3.96 -10.12
N LEU A 77 -7.59 4.57 -9.40
CA LEU A 77 -7.44 5.91 -8.83
C LEU A 77 -6.30 5.98 -7.82
N VAL A 78 -5.90 4.88 -7.17
CA VAL A 78 -4.82 4.89 -6.17
C VAL A 78 -3.48 5.32 -6.75
N LEU A 79 -3.27 5.15 -8.07
CA LEU A 79 -2.09 5.64 -8.78
C LEU A 79 -1.89 7.16 -8.64
N LEU A 80 -2.97 7.91 -8.37
CA LEU A 80 -2.93 9.35 -8.19
C LEU A 80 -2.56 9.78 -6.77
N ALA A 81 -2.50 8.86 -5.80
CA ALA A 81 -2.27 9.20 -4.39
C ALA A 81 -0.90 9.85 -4.15
N GLN A 82 0.15 9.34 -4.80
CA GLN A 82 1.52 9.87 -4.67
C GLN A 82 1.71 11.20 -5.42
N PRO A 83 1.38 11.32 -6.72
CA PRO A 83 1.52 12.59 -7.44
C PRO A 83 0.74 13.75 -6.82
N LEU A 84 -0.44 13.47 -6.27
CA LEU A 84 -1.29 14.49 -5.64
C LEU A 84 -0.97 14.71 -4.16
N GLY A 85 -0.10 13.90 -3.56
CA GLY A 85 0.26 13.97 -2.15
C GLY A 85 0.97 15.27 -1.76
N GLY A 86 1.66 15.93 -2.69
CA GLY A 86 2.34 17.20 -2.43
C GLY A 86 1.40 18.39 -2.21
N ILE A 87 0.15 18.31 -2.66
CA ILE A 87 -0.83 19.40 -2.57
C ILE A 87 -1.50 19.42 -1.19
N SER A 88 -1.92 18.26 -0.70
CA SER A 88 -2.57 18.11 0.59
C SER A 88 -2.51 16.67 1.05
N TYR A 89 -2.41 16.46 2.36
CA TYR A 89 -2.51 15.13 2.96
C TYR A 89 -3.90 14.51 2.77
N TRP A 90 -4.95 15.31 2.55
CA TRP A 90 -6.31 14.80 2.33
C TRP A 90 -6.44 14.06 1.01
N LEU A 91 -5.70 14.44 -0.03
CA LEU A 91 -5.77 13.78 -1.33
C LEU A 91 -5.39 12.30 -1.26
N PRO A 92 -4.22 11.90 -0.74
CA PRO A 92 -3.90 10.49 -0.58
C PRO A 92 -4.87 9.80 0.39
N VAL A 93 -5.35 10.46 1.46
CA VAL A 93 -6.33 9.87 2.39
C VAL A 93 -7.64 9.52 1.67
N LEU A 94 -8.20 10.44 0.89
CA LEU A 94 -9.46 10.24 0.18
C LEU A 94 -9.31 9.27 -1.00
N ILE A 95 -8.22 9.36 -1.76
CA ILE A 95 -7.93 8.46 -2.88
C ILE A 95 -7.75 7.02 -2.38
N ILE A 96 -6.94 6.83 -1.33
CA ILE A 96 -6.80 5.51 -0.70
C ILE A 96 -8.12 5.08 -0.07
N GLY A 97 -8.88 5.99 0.54
CA GLY A 97 -10.21 5.72 1.08
C GLY A 97 -11.21 5.20 0.03
N ILE A 98 -11.15 5.73 -1.19
CA ILE A 98 -11.92 5.21 -2.33
C ILE A 98 -11.41 3.82 -2.73
N GLY A 99 -10.09 3.61 -2.75
CA GLY A 99 -9.48 2.30 -3.02
C GLY A 99 -9.86 1.24 -1.98
N THR A 100 -9.88 1.57 -0.70
CA THR A 100 -10.27 0.67 0.39
C THR A 100 -11.79 0.44 0.42
N ALA A 101 -12.60 1.45 0.05
CA ALA A 101 -14.02 1.28 -0.20
C ALA A 101 -14.29 0.30 -1.36
N ALA A 102 -13.54 0.41 -2.45
CA ALA A 102 -13.61 -0.56 -3.55
C ALA A 102 -13.15 -1.96 -3.12
N HIS A 103 -12.10 -2.07 -2.28
CA HIS A 103 -11.70 -3.34 -1.71
C HIS A 103 -12.83 -4.00 -0.90
N GLN A 104 -13.51 -3.24 -0.05
CA GLN A 104 -14.62 -3.76 0.75
C GLN A 104 -15.83 -4.14 -0.11
N ALA A 105 -16.16 -3.30 -1.10
CA ALA A 105 -17.17 -3.61 -2.11
C ALA A 105 -16.86 -4.93 -2.86
N TRP A 106 -15.59 -5.13 -3.23
CA TRP A 106 -15.11 -6.35 -3.86
C TRP A 106 -15.29 -7.57 -2.94
N SER A 107 -14.89 -7.45 -1.67
CA SER A 107 -15.01 -8.51 -0.68
C SER A 107 -16.46 -8.91 -0.43
N ALA A 108 -17.39 -7.96 -0.33
CA ALA A 108 -18.83 -8.26 -0.18
C ALA A 108 -19.36 -9.15 -1.33
N ASN A 109 -18.84 -8.97 -2.55
CA ASN A 109 -19.25 -9.72 -3.73
C ASN A 109 -18.52 -11.05 -3.90
N ILE A 110 -17.23 -11.15 -3.57
CA ILE A 110 -16.48 -12.40 -3.73
C ILE A 110 -16.99 -13.47 -2.76
N PHE A 111 -17.26 -13.12 -1.50
CA PHE A 111 -17.75 -14.08 -0.50
C PHE A 111 -19.16 -14.58 -0.82
N THR A 112 -20.02 -13.72 -1.36
CA THR A 112 -21.37 -14.11 -1.78
C THR A 112 -21.36 -14.96 -3.06
N THR A 113 -20.39 -14.74 -3.95
CA THR A 113 -20.22 -15.60 -5.14
C THR A 113 -19.88 -17.04 -4.75
N VAL A 114 -19.10 -17.26 -3.69
CA VAL A 114 -18.82 -18.62 -3.19
C VAL A 114 -20.10 -19.34 -2.77
N SER A 115 -21.02 -18.67 -2.06
CA SER A 115 -22.29 -19.28 -1.67
C SER A 115 -23.23 -19.56 -2.84
N ASP A 116 -23.10 -18.82 -3.94
CA ASP A 116 -23.91 -19.01 -5.15
C ASP A 116 -23.40 -20.20 -5.99
N MET A 117 -22.12 -20.55 -5.88
CA MET A 117 -21.46 -21.53 -6.73
C MET A 117 -21.29 -22.92 -6.09
N PHE A 118 -21.30 -23.02 -4.76
CA PHE A 118 -21.00 -24.25 -4.04
C PHE A 118 -22.19 -24.75 -3.22
N PRO A 119 -22.33 -26.08 -3.03
CA PRO A 119 -23.35 -26.64 -2.15
C PRO A 119 -23.24 -26.08 -0.73
N LYS A 120 -24.38 -25.85 -0.05
CA LYS A 120 -24.44 -25.27 1.31
C LYS A 120 -23.48 -25.92 2.32
N LYS A 121 -23.23 -27.23 2.19
CA LYS A 121 -22.32 -28.00 3.06
C LYS A 121 -20.84 -27.65 2.85
N ALA A 122 -20.45 -27.16 1.67
CA ALA A 122 -19.07 -26.86 1.30
C ALA A 122 -18.72 -25.36 1.42
N VAL A 123 -19.70 -24.47 1.49
CA VAL A 123 -19.48 -23.00 1.50
C VAL A 123 -18.49 -22.56 2.57
N ALA A 124 -18.63 -23.04 3.81
CA ALA A 124 -17.74 -22.66 4.91
C ALA A 124 -16.29 -23.10 4.65
N SER A 125 -16.07 -24.32 4.18
CA SER A 125 -14.74 -24.85 3.87
C SER A 125 -14.08 -24.11 2.71
N VAL A 126 -14.82 -23.84 1.62
CA VAL A 126 -14.30 -23.11 0.45
C VAL A 126 -13.94 -21.68 0.83
N THR A 127 -14.81 -20.99 1.58
CA THR A 127 -14.53 -19.65 2.11
C THR A 127 -13.31 -19.65 3.03
N GLY A 128 -13.18 -20.66 3.90
CA GLY A 128 -12.02 -20.81 4.81
C GLY A 128 -10.70 -21.01 4.06
N ILE A 129 -10.67 -21.89 3.05
CA ILE A 129 -9.48 -22.08 2.19
C ILE A 129 -9.14 -20.79 1.43
N GLY A 130 -10.16 -20.10 0.89
CA GLY A 130 -10.00 -18.81 0.23
C GLY A 130 -9.43 -17.74 1.16
N GLY A 131 -9.91 -17.68 2.41
CA GLY A 131 -9.41 -16.78 3.44
C GLY A 131 -7.96 -17.10 3.84
N MET A 132 -7.61 -18.37 4.01
CA MET A 132 -6.23 -18.79 4.26
C MET A 132 -5.29 -18.39 3.13
N ALA A 133 -5.69 -18.64 1.87
CA ALA A 133 -4.94 -18.21 0.69
C ALA A 133 -4.80 -16.67 0.63
N GLY A 134 -5.85 -15.94 1.01
CA GLY A 134 -5.83 -14.49 1.19
C GLY A 134 -4.80 -14.03 2.22
N GLY A 135 -4.78 -14.66 3.40
CA GLY A 135 -3.84 -14.37 4.49
C GLY A 135 -2.38 -14.65 4.10
N ILE A 136 -2.09 -15.83 3.54
CA ILE A 136 -0.74 -16.17 3.05
C ILE A 136 -0.30 -15.21 1.95
N GLY A 137 -1.19 -14.92 0.99
CA GLY A 137 -0.93 -13.93 -0.06
C GLY A 137 -0.63 -12.56 0.52
N GLY A 138 -1.35 -12.14 1.56
CA GLY A 138 -1.09 -10.91 2.29
C GLY A 138 0.30 -10.85 2.91
N ILE A 139 0.74 -11.93 3.57
CA ILE A 139 2.09 -12.03 4.15
C ILE A 139 3.16 -11.90 3.06
N VAL A 140 3.03 -12.65 1.97
CA VAL A 140 4.01 -12.67 0.87
C VAL A 140 4.10 -11.30 0.20
N ILE A 141 2.96 -10.70 -0.15
CA ILE A 141 2.93 -9.38 -0.81
C ILE A 141 3.52 -8.30 0.08
N ASN A 142 3.18 -8.26 1.36
CA ASN A 142 3.74 -7.26 2.28
C ASN A 142 5.25 -7.43 2.48
N LYS A 143 5.74 -8.68 2.54
CA LYS A 143 7.18 -8.95 2.63
C LYS A 143 7.92 -8.48 1.38
N ILE A 144 7.38 -8.79 0.19
CA ILE A 144 7.96 -8.35 -1.09
C ILE A 144 7.96 -6.83 -1.18
N ALA A 145 6.86 -6.16 -0.80
CA ALA A 145 6.78 -4.71 -0.78
C ALA A 145 7.85 -4.12 0.17
N GLY A 146 8.03 -4.69 1.36
CA GLY A 146 9.08 -4.29 2.31
C GLY A 146 10.48 -4.41 1.70
N TRP A 147 10.82 -5.57 1.13
CA TRP A 147 12.12 -5.77 0.46
C TRP A 147 12.35 -4.83 -0.72
N LEU A 148 11.29 -4.54 -1.49
CA LEU A 148 11.35 -3.58 -2.57
C LEU A 148 11.70 -2.19 -2.03
N PHE A 149 10.97 -1.69 -1.02
CA PHE A 149 11.25 -0.38 -0.43
C PHE A 149 12.65 -0.30 0.21
N ASP A 150 13.07 -1.33 0.95
CA ASP A 150 14.39 -1.37 1.57
C ASP A 150 15.51 -1.37 0.52
N GLY A 151 15.32 -2.13 -0.57
CA GLY A 151 16.26 -2.17 -1.68
C GLY A 151 16.41 -0.83 -2.38
N TYR A 152 15.29 -0.19 -2.77
CA TYR A 152 15.32 1.13 -3.43
C TYR A 152 15.84 2.23 -2.51
N ARG A 153 15.48 2.21 -1.21
CA ARG A 153 16.01 3.15 -0.22
C ARG A 153 17.51 3.00 -0.07
N SER A 154 18.01 1.77 0.15
CA SER A 154 19.45 1.52 0.32
C SER A 154 20.23 1.88 -0.94
N ALA A 155 19.69 1.61 -2.13
CA ALA A 155 20.31 2.02 -3.38
C ALA A 155 20.39 3.56 -3.52
N GLY A 156 19.35 4.28 -3.11
CA GLY A 156 19.34 5.74 -3.05
C GLY A 156 20.39 6.30 -2.08
N ILE A 157 20.49 5.72 -0.88
CA ILE A 157 21.48 6.11 0.14
C ILE A 157 22.89 5.86 -0.37
N ALA A 158 23.17 4.68 -0.90
CA ALA A 158 24.47 4.33 -1.46
C ALA A 158 24.89 5.30 -2.58
N LYS A 159 23.97 5.60 -3.51
CA LYS A 159 24.19 6.59 -4.56
C LYS A 159 24.49 7.99 -3.99
N SER A 160 23.75 8.41 -2.96
CA SER A 160 23.98 9.71 -2.32
C SER A 160 25.36 9.84 -1.70
N PHE A 161 25.91 8.78 -1.12
CA PHE A 161 27.25 8.82 -0.53
C PHE A 161 28.36 8.88 -1.58
N VAL A 162 28.18 8.21 -2.73
CA VAL A 162 29.10 8.33 -3.86
C VAL A 162 29.10 9.75 -4.41
N GLU A 163 27.93 10.36 -4.60
CA GLU A 163 27.81 11.73 -5.09
C GLU A 163 28.34 12.76 -4.07
N ALA A 164 28.09 12.55 -2.77
CA ALA A 164 28.64 13.38 -1.71
C ALA A 164 30.18 13.31 -1.66
N GLN A 165 30.77 12.14 -1.89
CA GLN A 165 32.22 11.99 -1.99
C GLN A 165 32.79 12.82 -3.16
N ALA A 166 32.11 12.81 -4.31
CA ALA A 166 32.48 13.65 -5.46
C ALA A 166 32.27 15.15 -5.20
N ALA A 167 31.34 15.51 -4.31
CA ALA A 167 31.07 16.89 -3.89
C ALA A 167 31.99 17.39 -2.76
N ASN A 168 33.17 16.80 -2.58
CA ASN A 168 34.15 17.14 -1.54
C ASN A 168 33.70 16.90 -0.09
N LEU A 169 32.68 16.06 0.15
CA LEU A 169 32.24 15.70 1.51
C LEU A 169 32.94 14.45 2.07
N GLY A 170 33.93 13.88 1.36
CA GLY A 170 34.60 12.63 1.75
C GLY A 170 35.12 12.61 3.19
N GLY A 171 35.83 13.66 3.62
CA GLY A 171 36.36 13.74 4.99
C GLY A 171 35.27 13.82 6.07
N PHE A 172 34.09 14.36 5.75
CA PHE A 172 32.93 14.33 6.65
C PHE A 172 32.28 12.94 6.68
N LEU A 173 32.12 12.30 5.50
CA LEU A 173 31.59 10.95 5.38
C LEU A 173 32.38 9.93 6.18
N ASP A 174 33.72 9.97 6.11
CA ASP A 174 34.59 9.05 6.84
C ASP A 174 34.41 9.20 8.36
N LYS A 175 34.30 10.46 8.85
CA LYS A 175 34.05 10.74 10.26
C LYS A 175 32.70 10.19 10.71
N ILE A 176 31.61 10.49 10.01
CA ILE A 176 30.28 10.03 10.44
C ILE A 176 30.13 8.51 10.37
N LYS A 177 30.78 7.84 9.42
CA LYS A 177 30.73 6.37 9.29
C LYS A 177 31.54 5.64 10.37
N SER A 178 32.54 6.30 10.94
CA SER A 178 33.30 5.78 12.09
C SER A 178 32.54 5.85 13.42
N LEU A 179 31.44 6.60 13.49
CA LEU A 179 30.66 6.76 14.71
C LEU A 179 29.75 5.57 14.98
N SER A 180 29.77 5.09 16.22
CA SER A 180 28.72 4.19 16.73
C SER A 180 27.49 5.01 17.11
N LEU A 181 26.57 5.15 16.16
CA LEU A 181 25.31 5.86 16.38
C LEU A 181 24.28 4.93 17.01
N VAL A 182 23.72 5.35 18.14
CA VAL A 182 22.61 4.66 18.81
C VAL A 182 21.48 5.64 19.08
N ASN A 183 20.24 5.16 18.96
CA ASN A 183 19.06 5.93 19.33
C ASN A 183 18.84 5.94 20.86
N LYS A 184 17.83 6.69 21.34
CA LYS A 184 17.45 6.72 22.77
C LYS A 184 17.04 5.36 23.38
N HIS A 185 16.79 4.34 22.56
CA HIS A 185 16.41 2.98 22.99
C HIS A 185 17.60 2.00 22.98
N GLY A 186 18.78 2.43 22.54
CA GLY A 186 19.97 1.60 22.45
C GLY A 186 20.12 0.85 21.12
N ASP A 187 19.25 1.10 20.13
CA ASP A 187 19.35 0.47 18.82
C ASP A 187 20.45 1.13 17.98
N ILE A 188 21.28 0.30 17.34
CA ILE A 188 22.36 0.75 16.45
C ILE A 188 21.77 1.30 15.15
N ILE A 189 22.20 2.50 14.76
CA ILE A 189 21.81 3.16 13.52
C ILE A 189 22.93 2.97 12.49
N ASN A 190 22.59 2.32 11.38
CA ASN A 190 23.47 2.19 10.22
C ASN A 190 23.13 3.27 9.17
N LEU A 191 24.06 4.21 8.96
CA LEU A 191 23.90 5.30 8.00
C LEU A 191 23.81 4.83 6.53
N ASP A 192 24.26 3.61 6.21
CA ASP A 192 24.10 3.04 4.87
C ASP A 192 22.67 2.53 4.60
N ARG A 193 21.79 2.52 5.61
CA ARG A 193 20.42 1.98 5.50
C ARG A 193 19.33 2.95 5.94
N VAL A 194 19.67 4.06 6.59
CA VAL A 194 18.71 5.04 7.11
C VAL A 194 18.90 6.37 6.41
N GLU A 195 17.81 6.95 5.94
CA GLU A 195 17.81 8.27 5.32
C GLU A 195 18.05 9.37 6.39
N LEU A 196 18.88 10.36 6.07
CA LEU A 196 19.23 11.43 7.02
C LEU A 196 18.01 12.21 7.51
N GLY A 197 16.98 12.34 6.66
CA GLY A 197 15.74 13.02 6.99
C GLY A 197 14.87 12.30 8.03
N SER A 198 15.05 10.99 8.21
CA SER A 198 14.29 10.18 9.16
C SER A 198 15.07 9.88 10.44
N LEU A 199 16.25 10.46 10.63
CA LEU A 199 17.05 10.22 11.82
C LEU A 199 16.36 10.78 13.07
N PRO A 200 16.48 10.09 14.22
CA PRO A 200 16.09 10.67 15.50
C PRO A 200 16.80 12.00 15.76
N HIS A 201 16.10 12.95 16.40
CA HIS A 201 16.64 14.29 16.67
C HIS A 201 17.99 14.25 17.39
N GLU A 202 18.17 13.33 18.34
CA GLU A 202 19.41 13.17 19.09
C GLU A 202 20.59 12.72 18.22
N VAL A 203 20.34 11.93 17.17
CA VAL A 203 21.38 11.44 16.27
C VAL A 203 21.71 12.51 15.23
N MET A 204 20.69 13.18 14.71
CA MET A 204 20.85 14.33 13.81
C MET A 204 21.70 15.42 14.47
N ALA A 205 21.43 15.76 15.74
CA ALA A 205 22.21 16.75 16.49
C ALA A 205 23.68 16.35 16.65
N LYS A 206 23.97 15.06 16.88
CA LYS A 206 25.36 14.55 16.95
C LYS A 206 26.09 14.71 15.62
N LEU A 207 25.44 14.47 14.50
CA LEU A 207 26.03 14.62 13.17
C LEU A 207 26.27 16.08 12.82
N GLN A 208 25.29 16.95 13.11
CA GLN A 208 25.40 18.39 12.92
C GLN A 208 26.53 19.01 13.78
N ALA A 209 26.77 18.49 14.98
CA ALA A 209 27.84 18.98 15.85
C ALA A 209 29.26 18.76 15.30
N ILE A 210 29.45 17.84 14.35
CA ILE A 210 30.76 17.59 13.72
C ILE A 210 31.07 18.67 12.70
N ASP A 211 30.13 18.92 11.80
CA ASP A 211 30.20 19.95 10.77
C ASP A 211 28.78 20.25 10.28
N PRO A 212 28.17 21.38 10.72
CA PRO A 212 26.79 21.72 10.35
C PRO A 212 26.63 21.94 8.84
N ALA A 213 27.62 22.56 8.20
CA ALA A 213 27.55 22.91 6.78
C ALA A 213 27.68 21.66 5.90
N ALA A 214 28.59 20.76 6.24
CA ALA A 214 28.73 19.48 5.55
C ALA A 214 27.50 18.58 5.76
N PHE A 215 26.92 18.56 6.97
CA PHE A 215 25.70 17.81 7.24
C PHE A 215 24.51 18.29 6.40
N GLU A 216 24.25 19.60 6.37
CA GLU A 216 23.14 20.13 5.57
C GLU A 216 23.38 19.95 4.07
N SER A 217 24.63 20.06 3.59
CA SER A 217 24.98 19.77 2.19
C SER A 217 24.74 18.30 1.84
N LEU A 218 25.13 17.37 2.72
CA LEU A 218 24.87 15.95 2.55
C LEU A 218 23.38 15.63 2.55
N ARG A 219 22.62 16.25 3.47
CA ARG A 219 21.17 16.06 3.57
C ARG A 219 20.45 16.58 2.34
N ALA A 220 20.80 17.78 1.88
CA ALA A 220 20.24 18.40 0.68
C ALA A 220 20.51 17.57 -0.58
N LEU A 221 21.62 16.83 -0.61
CA LEU A 221 21.95 15.90 -1.69
C LEU A 221 21.22 14.55 -1.53
N GLN A 222 21.21 13.96 -0.33
CA GLN A 222 20.68 12.61 -0.12
C GLN A 222 19.16 12.54 -0.23
N VAL A 223 18.44 13.47 0.43
CA VAL A 223 16.98 13.42 0.50
C VAL A 223 16.32 13.32 -0.88
N PRO A 224 16.63 14.17 -1.88
CA PRO A 224 16.01 14.07 -3.21
C PRO A 224 16.40 12.79 -3.96
N ILE A 225 17.65 12.31 -3.81
CA ILE A 225 18.11 11.07 -4.47
C ILE A 225 17.36 9.85 -3.93
N VAL A 226 17.19 9.77 -2.61
CA VAL A 226 16.44 8.69 -1.97
C VAL A 226 14.96 8.79 -2.34
N GLN A 227 14.39 10.00 -2.33
CA GLN A 227 13.00 10.23 -2.71
C GLN A 227 12.71 9.78 -4.15
N ASP A 228 13.57 10.10 -5.12
CA ASP A 228 13.43 9.65 -6.51
C ASP A 228 13.34 8.11 -6.62
N LYS A 229 14.25 7.40 -5.94
CA LYS A 229 14.23 5.93 -5.89
C LYS A 229 12.99 5.38 -5.20
N MET A 230 12.56 6.03 -4.13
CA MET A 230 11.36 5.66 -3.40
C MET A 230 10.08 5.90 -4.21
N THR A 231 10.01 6.99 -4.99
CA THR A 231 8.89 7.25 -5.90
C THR A 231 8.74 6.11 -6.89
N PHE A 232 9.84 5.60 -7.46
CA PHE A 232 9.80 4.45 -8.36
C PHE A 232 9.25 3.19 -7.66
N ALA A 233 9.74 2.87 -6.45
CA ALA A 233 9.24 1.75 -5.67
C ALA A 233 7.73 1.89 -5.36
N TYR A 234 7.28 3.10 -4.99
CA TYR A 234 5.86 3.39 -4.77
C TYR A 234 5.04 3.17 -6.03
N THR A 235 5.48 3.68 -7.19
CA THR A 235 4.78 3.47 -8.46
C THR A 235 4.57 2.00 -8.76
N MET A 236 5.58 1.15 -8.52
CA MET A 236 5.46 -0.31 -8.73
C MET A 236 4.41 -0.95 -7.82
N VAL A 237 4.45 -0.67 -6.51
CA VAL A 237 3.49 -1.25 -5.55
C VAL A 237 2.07 -0.75 -5.81
N PHE A 238 1.91 0.54 -6.08
CA PHE A 238 0.61 1.14 -6.39
C PHE A 238 0.05 0.62 -7.72
N ALA A 239 0.89 0.39 -8.73
CA ALA A 239 0.48 -0.27 -9.97
C ALA A 239 -0.01 -1.70 -9.73
N PHE A 240 0.69 -2.46 -8.88
CA PHE A 240 0.22 -3.77 -8.45
C PHE A 240 -1.14 -3.67 -7.74
N CYS A 241 -1.29 -2.77 -6.76
CA CYS A 241 -2.54 -2.57 -6.03
C CYS A 241 -3.70 -2.18 -6.95
N ALA A 242 -3.45 -1.33 -7.94
CA ALA A 242 -4.42 -0.88 -8.93
C ALA A 242 -4.88 -2.03 -9.84
N LEU A 243 -3.96 -2.89 -10.28
CA LEU A 243 -4.22 -3.96 -11.25
C LEU A 243 -4.66 -5.28 -10.60
N ALA A 244 -4.37 -5.50 -9.31
CA ALA A 244 -4.64 -6.76 -8.63
C ALA A 244 -6.11 -7.21 -8.73
N TYR A 245 -7.06 -6.27 -8.69
CA TYR A 245 -8.49 -6.58 -8.79
C TYR A 245 -8.91 -6.95 -10.20
N LEU A 246 -8.34 -6.32 -11.22
CA LEU A 246 -8.58 -6.68 -12.62
C LEU A 246 -8.01 -8.06 -12.95
N LEU A 247 -6.80 -8.35 -12.46
CA LEU A 247 -6.18 -9.67 -12.55
C LEU A 247 -7.04 -10.71 -11.82
N ALA A 248 -7.49 -10.39 -10.61
CA ALA A 248 -8.36 -11.28 -9.84
C ALA A 248 -9.68 -11.56 -10.53
N TRP A 249 -10.28 -10.52 -11.10
CA TRP A 249 -11.50 -10.65 -11.87
C TRP A 249 -11.29 -11.53 -13.10
N GLY A 250 -10.21 -11.32 -13.85
CA GLY A 250 -9.88 -12.12 -15.04
C GLY A 250 -9.66 -13.60 -14.70
N VAL A 251 -8.94 -13.89 -13.62
CA VAL A 251 -8.72 -15.26 -13.13
C VAL A 251 -10.05 -15.92 -12.77
N MET A 252 -10.91 -15.23 -12.02
CA MET A 252 -12.24 -15.77 -11.67
C MET A 252 -13.10 -15.97 -12.91
N HIS A 253 -13.12 -15.01 -13.84
CA HIS A 253 -13.90 -15.13 -15.07
C HIS A 253 -13.45 -16.32 -15.95
N PHE A 254 -12.16 -16.64 -15.94
CA PHE A 254 -11.60 -17.76 -16.70
C PHE A 254 -11.80 -19.11 -16.01
N LEU A 255 -11.62 -19.18 -14.69
CA LEU A 255 -11.67 -20.44 -13.94
C LEU A 255 -13.10 -20.92 -13.67
N VAL A 256 -14.09 -20.04 -13.67
CA VAL A 256 -15.47 -20.42 -13.37
C VAL A 256 -16.14 -21.03 -14.61
N PRO A 257 -16.58 -22.30 -14.56
CA PRO A 257 -17.31 -22.91 -15.67
C PRO A 257 -18.59 -22.13 -15.95
N ARG A 258 -18.92 -21.93 -17.23
CA ARG A 258 -20.20 -21.30 -17.61
C ARG A 258 -21.34 -22.17 -17.09
N PHE A 259 -22.18 -21.61 -16.21
CA PHE A 259 -23.39 -22.26 -15.76
C PHE A 259 -24.29 -22.60 -16.96
N LYS A 260 -24.70 -23.86 -17.07
CA LYS A 260 -25.88 -24.24 -17.85
C LYS A 260 -27.05 -24.26 -16.87
N LYS A 261 -28.15 -23.58 -17.19
CA LYS A 261 -29.40 -23.77 -16.45
C LYS A 261 -29.74 -25.26 -16.52
N ILE A 262 -30.09 -25.85 -15.38
CA ILE A 262 -30.67 -27.19 -15.37
C ILE A 262 -32.08 -27.01 -15.93
N GLU A 263 -32.29 -27.39 -17.19
CA GLU A 263 -33.57 -27.28 -17.90
C GLU A 263 -34.50 -28.46 -17.61
N ASP A 264 -34.03 -29.47 -16.87
CA ASP A 264 -34.79 -30.67 -16.55
C ASP A 264 -35.32 -30.61 -15.11
N LEU A 265 -36.61 -30.23 -14.98
CA LEU A 265 -37.48 -30.49 -13.83
C LEU A 265 -38.81 -31.03 -14.32
#